data_AF-A0A1H4DPH3-F1
#
_entry.id   AF-A0A1H4DPH3-F1
#
_cell.length_a   1.000
_cell.length_b   1.000
_cell.length_c   1.000
_cell.angle_alpha   90.00
_cell.angle_beta   90.00
_cell.angle_gamma   90.00
#
_symmetry.space_group_name_H-M   'P 1'
#
loop_
_entity.id
_entity.type
_entity.pdbx_description
1 polymer ?
#
loop_
_entity_poly.entity_id
_entity_poly.type
_entity_poly.pdbx_seq_one_letter_code
_entity_poly.pdbx_strand_id
1 'polypeptide(L)'
;MNSGKDKWWIGAIALIGVVVWALTSYLTSSTNNAALAPPTDSGKIAASTTVPPKIAATAAPANEAQAAPAQQAATPSVTVTDYGRAHYDPIHFKPAIDKATDADCLKCHQEVLDTNTRDASPAGLKKVSTLAWYQTLDTYDGEQMTFHQRHLTAPFIKKVATMSCTTCHQGNNPRDEVSNTAADSPTDLTMRKMVDPNTCLMCHGQFPYQNMGLPGPWHESGAAFQNNCLLCHAAIRTTRHKVNFLNAAGIEQEGVANSDSCYGCHGGRAWYRTSFPYPRHAWAGAGATVPDWAKDRPTESDLRFLIEGSKP
;
A
#
# COMPACT_ATOMS: atom_id res chain seq x y z
N MET A 1 0.36 56.45 39.58
CA MET A 1 0.52 55.22 38.77
C MET A 1 -0.84 54.53 38.68
N ASN A 2 -1.51 54.60 37.54
CA ASN A 2 -2.73 53.80 37.27
C ASN A 2 -2.81 53.60 35.75
N SER A 3 -2.20 52.52 35.26
CA SER A 3 -2.25 52.07 33.87
C SER A 3 -2.39 50.55 33.91
N GLY A 4 -3.60 50.05 33.71
CA GLY A 4 -3.82 48.61 33.82
C GLY A 4 -5.25 48.10 33.60
N LYS A 5 -6.20 48.93 33.14
CA LYS A 5 -7.60 48.49 32.97
C LYS A 5 -8.15 48.52 31.54
N ASP A 6 -7.39 48.97 30.55
CA ASP A 6 -8.01 49.37 29.26
C ASP A 6 -7.88 48.35 28.10
N LYS A 7 -7.44 47.11 28.34
CA LYS A 7 -7.17 46.15 27.25
C LYS A 7 -7.89 44.79 27.31
N TRP A 8 -8.78 44.58 28.28
CA TRP A 8 -9.46 43.28 28.44
C TRP A 8 -10.43 42.95 27.29
N TRP A 9 -10.98 43.97 26.62
CA TRP A 9 -11.92 43.80 25.51
C TRP A 9 -11.26 43.33 24.21
N ILE A 10 -9.96 43.59 24.01
CA ILE A 10 -9.21 43.16 22.82
C ILE A 10 -9.03 41.63 22.82
N GLY A 11 -8.81 41.04 24.00
CA GLY A 11 -8.74 39.57 24.15
C GLY A 11 -10.08 38.88 23.91
N ALA A 12 -11.19 39.51 24.34
CA ALA A 12 -12.53 38.97 24.15
C ALA A 12 -12.96 38.95 22.67
N ILE A 13 -12.62 40.00 21.90
CA ILE A 13 -12.92 40.07 20.46
C ILE A 13 -12.11 39.03 19.68
N ALA A 14 -10.84 38.82 20.03
CA ALA A 14 -10.02 37.79 19.39
C ALA A 14 -10.58 36.37 19.63
N LEU A 15 -11.08 36.09 20.84
CA LEU A 15 -11.64 34.78 21.19
C LEU A 15 -12.99 34.52 20.48
N ILE A 16 -13.84 35.55 20.35
CA ILE A 16 -15.10 35.46 19.60
C ILE A 16 -14.82 35.26 18.10
N GLY A 17 -13.82 35.94 17.54
CA GLY A 17 -13.41 35.77 16.14
C GLY A 17 -12.97 34.34 15.81
N VAL A 18 -12.19 33.71 16.70
CA VAL A 18 -11.74 32.33 16.53
C VAL A 18 -12.90 31.33 16.63
N VAL A 19 -13.83 31.53 17.56
CA VAL A 19 -15.00 30.65 17.72
C VAL A 19 -15.95 30.78 16.52
N VAL A 20 -16.19 32.00 16.03
CA VAL A 20 -17.06 32.22 14.87
C VAL A 20 -16.45 31.63 13.59
N TRP A 21 -15.12 31.75 13.40
CA TRP A 21 -14.42 31.14 12.26
C TRP A 21 -14.45 29.61 12.34
N ALA A 22 -14.19 29.02 13.50
CA ALA A 22 -14.25 27.57 13.69
C ALA A 22 -15.67 27.01 13.44
N LEU A 23 -16.71 27.73 13.89
CA LEU A 23 -18.10 27.31 13.67
C LEU A 23 -18.52 27.43 12.19
N THR A 24 -18.07 28.48 11.48
CA THR A 24 -18.36 28.63 10.04
C THR A 24 -17.62 27.60 9.19
N SER A 25 -16.36 27.29 9.50
CA SER A 25 -15.62 26.21 8.83
C SER A 25 -16.26 24.84 9.04
N TYR A 26 -16.78 24.55 10.24
CA TYR A 26 -17.47 23.30 10.55
C TYR A 26 -18.80 23.16 9.79
N LEU A 27 -19.58 24.25 9.68
CA LEU A 27 -20.87 24.25 8.98
C LEU A 27 -20.70 24.13 7.45
N THR A 28 -19.63 24.68 6.87
CA THR A 28 -19.35 24.53 5.42
C THR A 28 -18.81 23.15 5.03
N SER A 29 -18.16 22.44 5.95
CA SER A 29 -17.69 21.07 5.70
C SER A 29 -18.81 20.03 5.81
N SER A 30 -19.84 20.30 6.63
CA SER A 30 -20.96 19.36 6.85
C SER A 30 -21.93 19.23 5.68
N THR A 31 -21.96 20.17 4.73
CA THR A 31 -22.94 20.17 3.63
C THR A 31 -22.44 19.54 2.32
N ASN A 32 -21.18 19.10 2.25
CA ASN A 32 -20.60 18.53 1.03
C ASN A 32 -20.64 16.99 0.95
N ASN A 33 -21.22 16.31 1.94
CA ASN A 33 -21.50 14.87 1.86
C ASN A 33 -22.84 14.61 1.15
N ALA A 34 -22.92 15.00 -0.12
CA ALA A 34 -23.95 14.48 -1.01
C ALA A 34 -23.50 13.08 -1.48
N ALA A 35 -24.26 12.06 -1.09
CA ALA A 35 -24.07 10.68 -1.53
C ALA A 35 -24.10 10.59 -3.07
N LEU A 36 -22.98 10.23 -3.69
CA LEU A 36 -22.94 9.90 -5.11
C LEU A 36 -23.53 8.51 -5.33
N ALA A 37 -24.71 8.47 -5.95
CA ALA A 37 -25.30 7.23 -6.46
C ALA A 37 -24.45 6.65 -7.60
N PRO A 38 -24.36 5.31 -7.74
CA PRO A 38 -23.59 4.68 -8.80
C PRO A 38 -24.24 4.90 -10.18
N PRO A 39 -23.47 5.17 -11.25
CA PRO A 39 -24.03 5.28 -12.59
C PRO A 39 -24.43 3.90 -13.12
N THR A 40 -25.72 3.73 -13.37
CA THR A 40 -26.26 2.68 -14.24
C THR A 40 -26.28 3.19 -15.67
N ASP A 41 -25.37 2.74 -16.53
CA ASP A 41 -25.75 2.48 -17.92
C ASP A 41 -24.79 1.53 -18.64
N SER A 42 -25.38 0.51 -19.27
CA SER A 42 -24.70 -0.55 -20.01
C SER A 42 -24.73 -0.20 -21.50
N GLY A 43 -23.77 0.62 -21.93
CA GLY A 43 -23.54 0.94 -23.34
C GLY A 43 -22.87 -0.21 -24.08
N LYS A 44 -23.63 -0.91 -24.93
CA LYS A 44 -23.15 -1.94 -25.87
C LYS A 44 -22.13 -1.35 -26.84
N ILE A 45 -20.90 -1.86 -26.84
CA ILE A 45 -19.91 -1.61 -27.90
C ILE A 45 -19.81 -2.86 -28.78
N ALA A 46 -20.10 -2.68 -30.07
CA ALA A 46 -20.01 -3.71 -31.09
C ALA A 46 -18.55 -4.08 -31.38
N ALA A 47 -18.25 -5.37 -31.38
CA ALA A 47 -16.95 -5.92 -31.74
C ALA A 47 -16.75 -5.83 -33.26
N SER A 48 -15.68 -5.17 -33.68
CA SER A 48 -15.20 -5.17 -35.06
C SER A 48 -14.08 -6.20 -35.20
N THR A 49 -14.40 -7.34 -35.81
CA THR A 49 -13.48 -8.43 -36.10
C THR A 49 -12.80 -8.16 -37.44
N THR A 50 -11.53 -7.75 -37.41
CA THR A 50 -10.65 -7.83 -38.59
C THR A 50 -9.42 -8.64 -38.23
N VAL A 51 -9.26 -9.76 -38.94
CA VAL A 51 -8.17 -10.73 -38.79
C VAL A 51 -7.00 -10.29 -39.68
N PRO A 52 -5.78 -10.10 -39.16
CA PRO A 52 -4.60 -9.90 -39.99
C PRO A 52 -4.08 -11.25 -40.55
N PRO A 53 -3.47 -11.25 -41.75
CA PRO A 53 -3.06 -12.48 -42.41
C PRO A 53 -1.80 -13.11 -41.79
N LYS A 54 -1.80 -14.45 -41.84
CA LYS A 54 -0.79 -15.39 -41.37
C LYS A 54 0.53 -15.21 -42.14
N ILE A 55 1.59 -14.76 -41.45
CA ILE A 55 2.96 -14.78 -41.98
C ILE A 55 3.54 -16.18 -41.75
N ALA A 56 3.93 -16.85 -42.82
CA ALA A 56 4.58 -18.15 -42.81
C ALA A 56 6.04 -18.01 -42.38
N ALA A 57 6.43 -18.69 -41.30
CA ALA A 57 7.81 -18.81 -40.86
C ALA A 57 8.48 -19.99 -41.58
N THR A 58 9.48 -19.71 -42.39
CA THR A 58 10.43 -20.70 -42.91
C THR A 58 11.54 -20.91 -41.89
N ALA A 59 11.70 -22.16 -41.44
CA ALA A 59 12.77 -22.59 -40.56
C ALA A 59 14.08 -22.78 -41.35
N ALA A 60 15.19 -22.26 -40.82
CA ALA A 60 16.54 -22.63 -41.20
C ALA A 60 17.27 -23.16 -39.95
N PRO A 61 18.13 -24.19 -40.08
CA PRO A 61 18.65 -24.93 -38.93
C PRO A 61 19.75 -24.17 -38.18
N ALA A 62 19.76 -24.36 -36.87
CA ALA A 62 20.79 -23.88 -35.95
C ALA A 62 22.09 -24.69 -36.14
N ASN A 63 23.22 -24.00 -36.20
CA ASN A 63 24.54 -24.61 -36.13
C ASN A 63 25.12 -24.30 -34.74
N GLU A 64 25.32 -25.35 -33.94
CA GLU A 64 25.99 -25.31 -32.64
C GLU A 64 27.48 -24.99 -32.82
N ALA A 65 27.95 -23.93 -32.16
CA ALA A 65 29.37 -23.72 -31.90
C ALA A 65 29.56 -23.43 -30.41
N GLN A 66 30.26 -24.33 -29.74
CA GLN A 66 30.63 -24.33 -28.33
C GLN A 66 31.55 -23.15 -28.00
N ALA A 67 31.27 -22.42 -26.92
CA ALA A 67 32.19 -21.42 -26.35
C ALA A 67 32.72 -21.88 -24.99
N ALA A 68 34.05 -21.89 -24.85
CA ALA A 68 34.79 -22.13 -23.61
C ALA A 68 35.06 -20.79 -22.84
N PRO A 69 35.43 -20.81 -21.54
CA PRO A 69 34.99 -19.79 -20.59
C PRO A 69 35.98 -18.64 -20.28
N ALA A 70 35.35 -17.52 -19.93
CA ALA A 70 35.68 -16.49 -18.92
C ALA A 70 37.03 -15.73 -18.97
N GLN A 71 36.92 -14.41 -19.15
CA GLN A 71 37.73 -13.43 -18.41
C GLN A 71 36.85 -12.28 -17.90
N GLN A 72 36.89 -12.06 -16.59
CA GLN A 72 36.31 -10.92 -15.88
C GLN A 72 36.89 -9.61 -16.43
N ALA A 73 36.00 -8.73 -16.88
CA ALA A 73 36.33 -7.35 -17.19
C ALA A 73 35.59 -6.42 -16.21
N ALA A 74 36.32 -5.39 -15.77
CA ALA A 74 35.96 -4.40 -14.78
C ALA A 74 34.57 -3.78 -15.00
N THR A 75 33.90 -3.45 -13.89
CA THR A 75 32.60 -2.78 -13.84
C THR A 75 32.67 -1.40 -14.52
N PRO A 76 31.96 -1.19 -15.64
CA PRO A 76 31.74 0.15 -16.17
C PRO A 76 30.62 0.82 -15.37
N SER A 77 30.74 2.12 -15.13
CA SER A 77 29.61 2.96 -14.71
C SER A 77 28.50 2.84 -15.75
N VAL A 78 27.37 2.23 -15.40
CA VAL A 78 26.26 2.01 -16.32
C VAL A 78 25.50 3.33 -16.50
N THR A 79 25.85 4.08 -17.54
CA THR A 79 24.84 4.86 -18.25
C THR A 79 23.88 3.84 -18.87
N VAL A 80 22.60 3.84 -18.47
CA VAL A 80 21.59 2.87 -18.94
C VAL A 80 21.27 3.15 -20.42
N THR A 81 22.17 2.78 -21.32
CA THR A 81 21.95 2.82 -22.78
C THR A 81 21.53 1.46 -23.34
N ASP A 82 21.71 0.38 -22.56
CA ASP A 82 21.32 -0.99 -22.93
C ASP A 82 20.24 -1.51 -21.96
N TYR A 83 18.98 -1.34 -22.36
CA TYR A 83 17.81 -1.81 -21.61
C TYR A 83 17.86 -3.31 -21.34
N GLY A 84 18.33 -4.13 -22.30
CA GLY A 84 18.38 -5.57 -22.15
C GLY A 84 19.32 -5.97 -21.03
N ARG A 85 20.53 -5.42 -21.01
CA ARG A 85 21.49 -5.66 -19.94
C ARG A 85 20.99 -5.20 -18.57
N ALA A 86 20.36 -4.02 -18.50
CA ALA A 86 19.82 -3.51 -17.24
C ALA A 86 18.67 -4.38 -16.72
N HIS A 87 17.76 -4.81 -17.61
CA HIS A 87 16.62 -5.67 -17.24
C HIS A 87 17.05 -7.02 -16.68
N TYR A 88 18.14 -7.60 -17.21
CA TYR A 88 18.69 -8.88 -16.75
C TYR A 88 19.84 -8.74 -15.75
N ASP A 89 20.04 -7.55 -15.16
CA ASP A 89 21.04 -7.39 -14.11
C ASP A 89 20.75 -8.34 -12.93
N PRO A 90 21.77 -9.01 -12.36
CA PRO A 90 21.58 -9.97 -11.27
C PRO A 90 20.79 -9.42 -10.07
N ILE A 91 20.80 -8.11 -9.81
CA ILE A 91 20.04 -7.50 -8.71
C ILE A 91 18.53 -7.77 -8.82
N HIS A 92 18.01 -7.99 -10.03
CA HIS A 92 16.59 -8.26 -10.25
C HIS A 92 16.17 -9.70 -9.94
N PHE A 93 17.09 -10.58 -9.52
CA PHE A 93 16.81 -12.00 -9.33
C PHE A 93 17.16 -12.45 -7.92
N LYS A 94 16.46 -13.47 -7.41
CA LYS A 94 16.85 -14.14 -6.16
C LYS A 94 18.17 -14.90 -6.37
N PRO A 95 19.08 -14.90 -5.36
CA PRO A 95 18.92 -14.34 -4.01
C PRO A 95 19.36 -12.87 -3.87
N ALA A 96 19.84 -12.22 -4.95
CA ALA A 96 20.42 -10.88 -4.85
C ALA A 96 19.38 -9.82 -4.46
N ILE A 97 18.19 -9.87 -5.06
CA ILE A 97 17.10 -8.93 -4.73
C ILE A 97 16.71 -8.97 -3.25
N ASP A 98 16.73 -10.15 -2.61
CA ASP A 98 16.34 -10.32 -1.21
C ASP A 98 17.30 -9.59 -0.25
N LYS A 99 18.51 -9.26 -0.72
CA LYS A 99 19.54 -8.54 0.05
C LYS A 99 19.71 -7.09 -0.39
N ALA A 100 19.00 -6.66 -1.43
CA ALA A 100 19.12 -5.31 -1.94
C ALA A 100 18.54 -4.30 -0.94
N THR A 101 19.25 -3.20 -0.76
CA THR A 101 18.75 -2.05 0.01
C THR A 101 17.99 -1.08 -0.89
N ASP A 102 17.17 -0.21 -0.31
CA ASP A 102 16.54 0.90 -1.06
C ASP A 102 17.61 1.74 -1.79
N ALA A 103 18.78 1.94 -1.18
CA ALA A 103 19.89 2.66 -1.81
C ALA A 103 20.45 1.93 -3.03
N ASP A 104 20.41 0.60 -3.08
CA ASP A 104 20.81 -0.16 -4.26
C ASP A 104 19.80 -0.04 -5.39
N CYS A 105 18.50 -0.12 -5.07
CA CYS A 105 17.42 0.04 -6.03
C CYS A 105 17.38 1.46 -6.62
N LEU A 106 17.50 2.48 -5.77
CA LEU A 106 17.38 3.88 -6.16
C LEU A 106 18.56 4.41 -6.97
N LYS A 107 19.70 3.70 -7.05
CA LYS A 107 20.80 4.03 -7.98
C LYS A 107 20.31 4.11 -9.43
N CYS A 108 19.38 3.24 -9.81
CA CYS A 108 18.82 3.18 -11.16
C CYS A 108 17.35 3.62 -11.21
N HIS A 109 16.63 3.54 -10.09
CA HIS A 109 15.18 3.78 -10.01
C HIS A 109 14.78 5.06 -9.27
N GLN A 110 15.68 6.05 -9.18
CA GLN A 110 15.39 7.31 -8.48
C GLN A 110 14.14 8.03 -9.03
N GLU A 111 13.78 7.80 -10.30
CA GLU A 111 12.60 8.37 -10.94
C GLU A 111 11.30 8.07 -10.21
N VAL A 112 11.22 6.97 -9.46
CA VAL A 112 10.01 6.59 -8.73
C VAL A 112 9.70 7.54 -7.56
N LEU A 113 10.72 8.23 -7.05
CA LEU A 113 10.59 9.22 -5.98
C LEU A 113 10.60 10.65 -6.52
N ASP A 114 11.29 10.91 -7.63
CA ASP A 114 11.43 12.26 -8.19
C ASP A 114 10.26 12.66 -9.09
N THR A 115 9.54 11.68 -9.65
CA THR A 115 8.36 11.96 -10.49
C THR A 115 7.20 12.43 -9.65
N ASN A 116 6.74 13.66 -9.90
CA ASN A 116 5.57 14.25 -9.26
C ASN A 116 4.29 14.03 -10.07
N THR A 117 3.15 14.09 -9.38
CA THR A 117 1.85 14.16 -10.07
C THR A 117 1.74 15.44 -10.90
N ARG A 118 1.09 15.35 -12.06
CA ARG A 118 0.86 16.50 -12.95
C ARG A 118 0.12 17.63 -12.23
N ASP A 119 0.42 18.88 -12.59
CA ASP A 119 -0.26 20.05 -12.02
C ASP A 119 -1.72 20.19 -12.47
N ALA A 120 -2.06 19.60 -13.62
CA ALA A 120 -3.43 19.45 -14.08
C ALA A 120 -3.67 18.09 -14.71
N SER A 121 -4.90 17.59 -14.60
CA SER A 121 -5.35 16.41 -15.34
C SER A 121 -5.41 16.71 -16.85
N PRO A 122 -5.47 15.68 -17.71
CA PRO A 122 -5.72 15.88 -19.15
C PRO A 122 -7.03 16.63 -19.45
N ALA A 123 -7.99 16.61 -18.51
CA ALA A 123 -9.26 17.35 -18.60
C ALA A 123 -9.18 18.78 -18.03
N GLY A 124 -7.99 19.26 -17.61
CA GLY A 124 -7.77 20.61 -17.12
C GLY A 124 -8.07 20.83 -15.63
N LEU A 125 -8.40 19.78 -14.87
CA LEU A 125 -8.62 19.90 -13.42
C LEU A 125 -7.28 20.12 -12.71
N LYS A 126 -7.16 21.20 -11.95
CA LYS A 126 -5.93 21.54 -11.23
C LYS A 126 -5.74 20.64 -10.01
N LYS A 127 -4.52 20.14 -9.83
CA LYS A 127 -4.08 19.34 -8.68
C LYS A 127 -4.44 20.01 -7.35
N VAL A 128 -4.13 21.30 -7.22
CA VAL A 128 -4.39 22.10 -6.01
C VAL A 128 -5.87 22.32 -5.69
N SER A 129 -6.77 22.04 -6.64
CA SER A 129 -8.22 22.20 -6.47
C SER A 129 -8.92 20.85 -6.36
N THR A 130 -8.17 19.75 -6.20
CA THR A 130 -8.71 18.39 -6.14
C THR A 130 -8.01 17.59 -5.06
N LEU A 131 -8.75 16.66 -4.45
CA LEU A 131 -8.17 15.65 -3.58
C LEU A 131 -8.00 14.35 -4.37
N ALA A 132 -6.87 13.67 -4.15
CA ALA A 132 -6.76 12.29 -4.57
C ALA A 132 -7.64 11.41 -3.66
N TRP A 133 -8.11 10.27 -4.17
CA TRP A 133 -9.00 9.37 -3.42
C TRP A 133 -8.47 8.96 -2.04
N TYR A 134 -7.14 8.83 -1.91
CA TYR A 134 -6.51 8.44 -0.64
C TYR A 134 -6.44 9.59 0.38
N GLN A 135 -6.74 10.83 -0.01
CA GLN A 135 -6.69 12.03 0.85
C GLN A 135 -8.03 12.34 1.51
N THR A 136 -9.00 11.43 1.47
CA THR A 136 -10.30 11.58 2.14
C THR A 136 -10.23 11.35 3.67
N LEU A 137 -9.04 11.13 4.22
CA LEU A 137 -8.78 10.97 5.66
C LEU A 137 -7.64 11.91 6.01
N ASP A 138 -7.73 12.55 7.18
CA ASP A 138 -6.79 13.59 7.63
C ASP A 138 -5.36 13.06 7.77
N THR A 139 -5.19 11.75 7.93
CA THR A 139 -3.87 11.08 7.98
C THR A 139 -3.07 11.21 6.69
N TYR A 140 -3.69 11.63 5.58
CA TYR A 140 -3.06 11.75 4.26
C TYR A 140 -3.12 13.17 3.68
N ASP A 141 -3.17 14.18 4.55
CA ASP A 141 -3.09 15.58 4.14
C ASP A 141 -1.74 15.93 3.48
N GLY A 142 -1.74 17.00 2.68
CA GLY A 142 -0.58 17.52 1.96
C GLY A 142 -0.69 17.41 0.43
N GLU A 143 0.44 17.57 -0.24
CA GLU A 143 0.49 17.48 -1.70
C GLU A 143 0.16 16.07 -2.20
N GLN A 144 -0.45 15.99 -3.39
CA GLN A 144 -0.68 14.71 -4.04
C GLN A 144 0.64 14.03 -4.37
N MET A 145 0.84 12.86 -3.78
CA MET A 145 2.01 11.99 -3.97
C MET A 145 1.71 10.80 -4.90
N THR A 146 2.74 10.38 -5.64
CA THR A 146 2.72 9.15 -6.44
C THR A 146 2.73 7.90 -5.54
N PHE A 147 2.56 6.73 -6.14
CA PHE A 147 2.49 5.47 -5.40
C PHE A 147 3.69 5.26 -4.47
N HIS A 148 4.92 5.34 -4.99
CA HIS A 148 6.13 5.08 -4.21
C HIS A 148 6.38 6.16 -3.14
N GLN A 149 6.17 7.43 -3.48
CA GLN A 149 6.25 8.54 -2.53
C GLN A 149 5.33 8.31 -1.32
N ARG A 150 4.08 7.86 -1.54
CA ARG A 150 3.16 7.57 -0.43
C ARG A 150 3.63 6.46 0.50
N HIS A 151 4.36 5.47 -0.02
CA HIS A 151 4.78 4.31 0.75
C HIS A 151 6.17 4.47 1.39
N LEU A 152 7.00 5.37 0.86
CA LEU A 152 8.38 5.54 1.34
C LEU A 152 8.63 6.91 1.98
N THR A 153 7.96 7.97 1.52
CA THR A 153 8.33 9.35 1.87
C THR A 153 7.25 10.14 2.61
N ALA A 154 5.98 9.74 2.49
CA ALA A 154 4.87 10.44 3.14
C ALA A 154 5.08 10.62 4.66
N PRO A 155 4.69 11.77 5.25
CA PRO A 155 4.88 12.01 6.68
C PRO A 155 4.25 10.92 7.56
N PHE A 156 3.03 10.50 7.25
CA PHE A 156 2.34 9.45 8.01
C PHE A 156 3.04 8.10 7.88
N ILE A 157 3.44 7.69 6.67
CA ILE A 157 4.04 6.36 6.47
C ILE A 157 5.37 6.21 7.22
N LYS A 158 6.17 7.28 7.30
CA LYS A 158 7.42 7.31 8.07
C LYS A 158 7.23 7.09 9.58
N LYS A 159 6.03 7.34 10.10
CA LYS A 159 5.70 7.07 11.50
C LYS A 159 5.30 5.62 11.71
N VAL A 160 4.51 5.05 10.79
CA VAL A 160 3.80 3.79 11.02
C VAL A 160 4.39 2.58 10.28
N ALA A 161 5.29 2.79 9.33
CA ALA A 161 5.86 1.72 8.52
C ALA A 161 7.38 1.83 8.35
N THR A 162 7.98 0.69 8.04
CA THR A 162 9.41 0.51 7.74
C THR A 162 9.54 -0.27 6.42
N MET A 163 8.64 0.00 5.48
CA MET A 163 8.64 -0.64 4.16
C MET A 163 9.89 -0.24 3.37
N SER A 164 10.35 -1.17 2.56
CA SER A 164 11.46 -1.04 1.61
C SER A 164 11.02 -1.50 0.22
N CYS A 165 11.83 -1.25 -0.80
CA CYS A 165 11.61 -1.74 -2.16
C CYS A 165 11.33 -3.24 -2.16
N THR A 166 12.11 -4.01 -1.39
CA THR A 166 12.03 -5.49 -1.33
C THR A 166 10.87 -6.02 -0.50
N THR A 167 10.14 -5.15 0.22
CA THR A 167 8.87 -5.55 0.84
C THR A 167 7.89 -6.03 -0.22
N CYS A 168 7.76 -5.26 -1.31
CA CYS A 168 6.87 -5.57 -2.42
C CYS A 168 7.59 -6.31 -3.56
N HIS A 169 8.83 -5.91 -3.87
CA HIS A 169 9.59 -6.45 -4.99
C HIS A 169 10.40 -7.70 -4.60
N GLN A 170 10.02 -8.86 -5.11
CA GLN A 170 10.68 -10.16 -4.87
C GLN A 170 11.60 -10.61 -6.01
N GLY A 171 11.76 -9.75 -7.01
CA GLY A 171 12.55 -10.03 -8.21
C GLY A 171 11.83 -10.91 -9.24
N ASN A 172 12.53 -11.12 -10.34
CA ASN A 172 12.14 -12.00 -11.43
C ASN A 172 12.51 -13.45 -11.09
N ASN A 173 11.70 -14.39 -11.56
CA ASN A 173 12.17 -15.75 -11.77
C ASN A 173 12.80 -15.84 -13.17
N PRO A 174 14.06 -16.31 -13.32
CA PRO A 174 14.69 -16.51 -14.64
C PRO A 174 13.89 -17.46 -15.54
N ARG A 175 13.13 -18.37 -14.93
CA ARG A 175 12.15 -19.21 -15.59
C ARG A 175 10.81 -18.50 -15.52
N ASP A 176 10.39 -17.98 -16.65
CA ASP A 176 9.06 -17.41 -16.87
C ASP A 176 7.99 -18.52 -16.92
N GLU A 177 7.95 -19.31 -15.86
CA GLU A 177 7.00 -20.40 -15.67
C GLU A 177 5.74 -19.84 -15.01
N VAL A 178 4.60 -20.27 -15.51
CA VAL A 178 3.31 -19.94 -14.92
C VAL A 178 3.01 -20.97 -13.84
N SER A 179 2.77 -20.52 -12.61
CA SER A 179 2.30 -21.37 -11.51
C SER A 179 1.15 -22.26 -12.01
N ASN A 180 1.20 -23.56 -11.74
CA ASN A 180 0.19 -24.55 -12.14
C ASN A 180 0.05 -24.83 -13.65
N THR A 181 1.09 -24.61 -14.48
CA THR A 181 1.06 -25.02 -15.91
C THR A 181 1.65 -26.40 -16.19
N ALA A 182 2.38 -26.97 -15.25
CA ALA A 182 2.79 -28.36 -15.23
C ALA A 182 2.60 -28.95 -13.83
N ALA A 183 2.57 -30.28 -13.74
CA ALA A 183 2.36 -31.00 -12.47
C ALA A 183 3.51 -30.78 -11.46
N ASP A 184 4.67 -30.36 -11.95
CA ASP A 184 5.88 -30.04 -11.19
C ASP A 184 6.15 -28.53 -11.10
N SER A 185 5.25 -27.67 -11.61
CA SER A 185 5.42 -26.23 -11.50
C SER A 185 5.43 -25.80 -10.02
N PRO A 186 6.45 -25.04 -9.57
CA PRO A 186 6.44 -24.48 -8.23
C PRO A 186 5.20 -23.61 -8.01
N THR A 187 4.56 -23.78 -6.86
CA THR A 187 3.28 -23.12 -6.53
C THR A 187 3.47 -21.72 -5.97
N ASP A 188 4.70 -21.36 -5.61
CA ASP A 188 5.12 -20.07 -5.10
C ASP A 188 5.58 -19.10 -6.21
N LEU A 189 5.44 -19.47 -7.48
CA LEU A 189 5.80 -18.60 -8.61
C LEU A 189 4.87 -17.39 -8.74
N THR A 190 5.43 -16.20 -8.57
CA THR A 190 4.76 -14.93 -8.91
C THR A 190 4.87 -14.63 -10.40
N MET A 191 3.78 -14.89 -11.13
CA MET A 191 3.63 -14.61 -12.56
C MET A 191 4.09 -13.21 -13.00
N ARG A 192 5.20 -13.14 -13.75
CA ARG A 192 5.72 -11.97 -14.52
C ARG A 192 5.68 -10.61 -13.85
N LYS A 193 5.58 -10.56 -12.53
CA LYS A 193 5.58 -9.34 -11.77
C LYS A 193 6.62 -9.51 -10.69
N MET A 194 7.60 -8.62 -10.74
CA MET A 194 8.54 -8.36 -9.64
C MET A 194 7.81 -8.19 -8.31
N VAL A 195 6.52 -7.85 -8.33
CA VAL A 195 5.69 -7.58 -7.16
C VAL A 195 4.68 -8.71 -6.94
N ASP A 196 4.64 -9.23 -5.71
CA ASP A 196 3.60 -10.15 -5.24
C ASP A 196 2.34 -9.37 -4.82
N PRO A 197 1.20 -9.56 -5.52
CA PRO A 197 -0.05 -8.89 -5.17
C PRO A 197 -0.56 -9.20 -3.77
N ASN A 198 -0.18 -10.33 -3.16
CA ASN A 198 -0.58 -10.66 -1.79
C ASN A 198 0.03 -9.69 -0.78
N THR A 199 1.21 -9.13 -1.07
CA THR A 199 1.82 -8.10 -0.23
C THR A 199 0.97 -6.83 -0.23
N CYS A 200 0.46 -6.42 -1.39
CA CYS A 200 -0.48 -5.29 -1.50
C CYS A 200 -1.79 -5.57 -0.76
N LEU A 201 -2.28 -6.82 -0.84
CA LEU A 201 -3.53 -7.24 -0.20
C LEU A 201 -3.46 -7.13 1.33
N MET A 202 -2.28 -7.28 1.94
CA MET A 202 -2.11 -7.06 3.38
C MET A 202 -2.60 -5.65 3.78
N CYS A 203 -2.15 -4.61 3.08
CA CYS A 203 -2.48 -3.22 3.42
C CYS A 203 -3.77 -2.70 2.77
N HIS A 204 -4.13 -3.23 1.60
CA HIS A 204 -5.26 -2.73 0.79
C HIS A 204 -6.42 -3.73 0.68
N GLY A 205 -6.45 -4.74 1.55
CA GLY A 205 -7.57 -5.67 1.66
C GLY A 205 -8.81 -5.02 2.26
N GLN A 206 -9.97 -5.60 1.97
CA GLN A 206 -11.23 -5.17 2.54
C GLN A 206 -11.25 -5.41 4.07
N PHE A 207 -11.88 -4.50 4.81
CA PHE A 207 -12.10 -4.66 6.25
C PHE A 207 -12.96 -5.91 6.54
N PRO A 208 -12.45 -6.93 7.26
CA PRO A 208 -13.14 -8.20 7.45
C PRO A 208 -14.17 -8.14 8.59
N TYR A 209 -15.15 -7.24 8.50
CA TYR A 209 -16.09 -6.92 9.58
C TYR A 209 -16.87 -8.13 10.10
N GLN A 210 -17.18 -9.10 9.24
CA GLN A 210 -17.86 -10.34 9.62
C GLN A 210 -17.02 -11.19 10.57
N ASN A 211 -15.69 -11.22 10.39
CA ASN A 211 -14.79 -11.98 11.26
C ASN A 211 -14.72 -11.39 12.68
N MET A 212 -15.05 -10.10 12.82
CA MET A 212 -15.13 -9.39 14.09
C MET A 212 -16.54 -9.41 14.69
N GLY A 213 -17.53 -10.01 14.02
CA GLY A 213 -18.91 -10.04 14.48
C GLY A 213 -19.63 -8.69 14.43
N LEU A 214 -19.14 -7.76 13.58
CA LEU A 214 -19.78 -6.46 13.40
C LEU A 214 -21.03 -6.58 12.51
N PRO A 215 -22.08 -5.77 12.74
CA PRO A 215 -23.32 -5.83 11.97
C PRO A 215 -23.19 -5.37 10.51
N GLY A 216 -22.13 -4.62 10.19
CA GLY A 216 -21.86 -4.07 8.86
C GLY A 216 -20.42 -3.55 8.73
N PRO A 217 -20.01 -3.06 7.55
CA PRO A 217 -18.70 -2.45 7.34
C PRO A 217 -18.48 -1.25 8.28
N TRP A 218 -17.22 -0.84 8.48
CA TRP A 218 -16.87 0.17 9.49
C TRP A 218 -17.54 1.52 9.27
N HIS A 219 -17.73 1.95 8.02
CA HIS A 219 -18.41 3.22 7.72
C HIS A 219 -19.91 3.21 8.11
N GLU A 220 -20.51 2.04 8.30
CA GLU A 220 -21.89 1.88 8.78
C GLU A 220 -21.94 1.64 10.30
N SER A 221 -21.00 0.87 10.84
CA SER A 221 -21.02 0.41 12.23
C SER A 221 -20.18 1.24 13.19
N GLY A 222 -19.20 2.00 12.69
CA GLY A 222 -18.20 2.72 13.50
C GLY A 222 -18.81 3.67 14.53
N ALA A 223 -19.90 4.35 14.19
CA ALA A 223 -20.57 5.29 15.08
C ALA A 223 -21.08 4.61 16.38
N ALA A 224 -21.56 3.37 16.30
CA ALA A 224 -21.99 2.59 17.46
C ALA A 224 -20.83 2.28 18.43
N PHE A 225 -19.59 2.31 17.91
CA PHE A 225 -18.35 2.13 18.66
C PHE A 225 -17.59 3.45 18.83
N GLN A 226 -18.29 4.59 18.81
CA GLN A 226 -17.69 5.92 18.97
C GLN A 226 -16.54 6.20 17.97
N ASN A 227 -16.60 5.56 16.80
CA ASN A 227 -15.52 5.52 15.80
C ASN A 227 -14.15 5.17 16.39
N ASN A 228 -14.08 4.36 17.45
CA ASN A 228 -12.85 4.09 18.18
C ASN A 228 -12.51 2.60 18.17
N CYS A 229 -11.54 2.23 17.34
CA CYS A 229 -11.06 0.85 17.22
C CYS A 229 -10.43 0.34 18.53
N LEU A 230 -9.89 1.23 19.37
CA LEU A 230 -9.21 0.86 20.61
C LEU A 230 -10.18 0.42 21.72
N LEU A 231 -11.48 0.69 21.61
CA LEU A 231 -12.48 0.17 22.56
C LEU A 231 -12.38 -1.35 22.72
N CYS A 232 -12.07 -2.05 21.63
CA CYS A 232 -11.86 -3.49 21.64
C CYS A 232 -10.37 -3.82 21.60
N HIS A 233 -9.62 -3.25 20.66
CA HIS A 233 -8.25 -3.68 20.37
C HIS A 233 -7.25 -3.39 21.50
N ALA A 234 -7.50 -2.44 22.40
CA ALA A 234 -6.65 -2.22 23.57
C ALA A 234 -6.71 -3.39 24.58
N ALA A 235 -7.81 -4.13 24.63
CA ALA A 235 -8.02 -5.21 25.60
C ALA A 235 -7.83 -6.61 25.01
N ILE A 236 -8.25 -6.86 23.77
CA ILE A 236 -8.31 -8.22 23.19
C ILE A 236 -7.19 -8.54 22.19
N ARG A 237 -6.47 -7.52 21.70
CA ARG A 237 -5.38 -7.66 20.70
C ARG A 237 -4.17 -6.80 21.10
N THR A 238 -3.59 -7.11 22.25
CA THR A 238 -2.52 -6.33 22.89
C THR A 238 -1.16 -6.44 22.19
N THR A 239 -0.92 -7.51 21.45
CA THR A 239 0.28 -7.70 20.63
C THR A 239 -0.12 -7.72 19.15
N ARG A 240 0.26 -6.68 18.41
CA ARG A 240 -0.11 -6.48 17.00
C ARG A 240 1.04 -5.85 16.21
N HIS A 241 0.93 -5.89 14.88
CA HIS A 241 1.86 -5.25 13.94
C HIS A 241 3.33 -5.70 14.07
N LYS A 242 3.59 -6.93 14.54
CA LYS A 242 4.94 -7.49 14.76
C LYS A 242 5.55 -8.08 13.48
N VAL A 243 5.67 -7.24 12.46
CA VAL A 243 6.29 -7.56 11.18
C VAL A 243 7.40 -6.56 10.86
N ASN A 244 8.34 -6.94 10.00
CA ASN A 244 9.53 -6.14 9.70
C ASN A 244 9.29 -4.89 8.84
N PHE A 245 8.12 -4.78 8.22
CA PHE A 245 7.74 -3.64 7.37
C PHE A 245 6.79 -2.66 8.06
N LEU A 246 6.44 -2.89 9.34
CA LEU A 246 5.59 -2.00 10.14
C LEU A 246 6.31 -1.50 11.39
N ASN A 247 6.09 -0.24 11.75
CA ASN A 247 6.51 0.31 13.03
C ASN A 247 5.37 0.16 14.04
N ALA A 248 5.35 -0.96 14.76
CA ALA A 248 4.31 -1.24 15.74
C ALA A 248 4.13 -0.11 16.77
N ALA A 249 5.21 0.42 17.34
CA ALA A 249 5.12 1.48 18.35
C ALA A 249 4.53 2.78 17.78
N GLY A 250 4.95 3.16 16.56
CA GLY A 250 4.40 4.32 15.87
C GLY A 250 2.91 4.15 15.53
N ILE A 251 2.49 2.96 15.10
CA ILE A 251 1.07 2.65 14.87
C ILE A 251 0.26 2.82 16.15
N GLU A 252 0.75 2.31 17.28
CA GLU A 252 0.03 2.42 18.55
C GLU A 252 -0.09 3.86 19.03
N GLN A 253 0.95 4.66 18.81
CA GLN A 253 0.92 6.07 19.15
C GLN A 253 -0.07 6.87 18.28
N GLU A 254 -0.05 6.68 16.96
CA GLU A 254 -0.96 7.40 16.04
C GLU A 254 -2.41 6.92 16.24
N GLY A 255 -2.64 5.63 16.47
CA GLY A 255 -3.98 5.06 16.68
C GLY A 255 -4.68 5.52 17.97
N VAL A 256 -3.92 5.94 18.99
CA VAL A 256 -4.47 6.59 20.20
C VAL A 256 -4.97 8.00 19.90
N ALA A 257 -4.27 8.73 19.02
CA ALA A 257 -4.61 10.10 18.68
C ALA A 257 -5.76 10.18 17.67
N ASN A 258 -5.78 9.28 16.68
CA ASN A 258 -6.77 9.27 15.62
C ASN A 258 -7.11 7.84 15.16
N SER A 259 -8.37 7.45 15.29
CA SER A 259 -8.86 6.14 14.83
C SER A 259 -8.87 5.99 13.31
N ASP A 260 -8.82 7.09 12.55
CA ASP A 260 -8.63 7.04 11.09
C ASP A 260 -7.27 6.44 10.71
N SER A 261 -6.26 6.49 11.59
CA SER A 261 -5.00 5.77 11.37
C SER A 261 -5.23 4.26 11.32
N CYS A 262 -6.09 3.74 12.19
CA CYS A 262 -6.49 2.33 12.18
C CYS A 262 -7.34 2.03 10.95
N TYR A 263 -8.38 2.83 10.69
CA TYR A 263 -9.31 2.57 9.59
C TYR A 263 -8.63 2.68 8.23
N GLY A 264 -7.75 3.67 8.03
CA GLY A 264 -7.00 3.86 6.79
C GLY A 264 -6.20 2.62 6.39
N CYS A 265 -5.58 1.93 7.35
CA CYS A 265 -4.86 0.68 7.13
C CYS A 265 -5.76 -0.57 7.09
N HIS A 266 -6.85 -0.60 7.87
CA HIS A 266 -7.76 -1.74 7.95
C HIS A 266 -8.99 -1.59 7.04
N GLY A 267 -8.79 -1.21 5.78
CA GLY A 267 -9.84 -1.27 4.75
C GLY A 267 -10.60 0.02 4.48
N GLY A 268 -10.28 1.13 5.16
CA GLY A 268 -10.67 2.49 4.75
C GLY A 268 -10.01 2.93 3.45
N ARG A 269 -9.02 2.16 2.98
CA ARG A 269 -8.36 2.30 1.67
C ARG A 269 -8.28 0.97 0.92
N ALA A 270 -9.34 0.17 0.99
CA ALA A 270 -9.39 -1.10 0.27
C ALA A 270 -9.36 -0.87 -1.26
N TRP A 271 -8.39 -1.49 -1.92
CA TRP A 271 -8.36 -1.62 -3.39
C TRP A 271 -8.87 -2.99 -3.84
N TYR A 272 -8.67 -3.98 -2.97
CA TYR A 272 -9.13 -5.33 -3.21
C TYR A 272 -10.50 -5.54 -2.57
N ARG A 273 -11.35 -6.29 -3.28
CA ARG A 273 -12.67 -6.74 -2.78
C ARG A 273 -12.58 -7.89 -1.79
N THR A 274 -11.39 -8.37 -1.51
CA THR A 274 -11.13 -9.48 -0.60
C THR A 274 -10.30 -8.98 0.57
N SER A 275 -10.51 -9.57 1.74
CA SER A 275 -9.68 -9.34 2.92
C SER A 275 -8.44 -10.22 2.86
N PHE A 276 -7.31 -9.75 3.39
CA PHE A 276 -6.12 -10.59 3.50
C PHE A 276 -6.29 -11.69 4.57
N PRO A 277 -5.87 -12.92 4.22
CA PRO A 277 -5.24 -13.98 4.99
C PRO A 277 -4.82 -13.92 6.45
N TYR A 278 -4.81 -12.78 7.16
CA TYR A 278 -3.92 -12.58 8.31
C TYR A 278 -3.81 -13.77 9.26
N PRO A 279 -2.57 -14.19 9.62
CA PRO A 279 -2.35 -15.28 10.54
C PRO A 279 -3.11 -15.10 11.86
N ARG A 280 -3.71 -16.18 12.34
CA ARG A 280 -4.41 -16.21 13.62
C ARG A 280 -3.48 -16.78 14.69
N HIS A 281 -2.59 -15.94 15.20
CA HIS A 281 -1.80 -16.25 16.39
C HIS A 281 -2.72 -16.57 17.58
N ALA A 282 -2.26 -17.44 18.48
CA ALA A 282 -2.93 -17.67 19.75
C ALA A 282 -2.87 -16.42 20.64
N TRP A 283 -3.89 -16.18 21.46
CA TRP A 283 -3.91 -15.11 22.46
C TRP A 283 -4.60 -15.58 23.74
N ALA A 284 -4.25 -14.96 24.87
CA ALA A 284 -4.86 -15.26 26.15
C ALA A 284 -6.38 -15.00 26.12
N GLY A 285 -7.18 -15.99 26.52
CA GLY A 285 -8.64 -15.91 26.45
C GLY A 285 -9.24 -16.28 25.09
N ALA A 286 -8.44 -16.70 24.10
CA ALA A 286 -8.97 -17.37 22.92
C ALA A 286 -9.61 -18.71 23.36
N GLY A 287 -10.89 -18.92 23.04
CA GLY A 287 -11.55 -20.21 23.28
C GLY A 287 -10.83 -21.36 22.56
N ALA A 288 -10.98 -22.59 23.09
CA ALA A 288 -10.37 -23.78 22.51
C ALA A 288 -10.86 -24.09 21.09
N THR A 289 -12.08 -23.67 20.75
CA THR A 289 -12.67 -23.86 19.42
C THR A 289 -12.19 -22.79 18.44
N VAL A 290 -11.57 -23.22 17.34
CA VAL A 290 -11.22 -22.34 16.22
C VAL A 290 -12.49 -22.05 15.39
N PRO A 291 -12.88 -20.79 15.19
CA PRO A 291 -14.02 -20.44 14.33
C PRO A 291 -13.84 -20.96 12.90
N ASP A 292 -14.94 -21.28 12.22
CA ASP A 292 -14.90 -21.85 10.86
C ASP A 292 -14.11 -21.01 9.87
N TRP A 293 -14.26 -19.68 9.89
CA TRP A 293 -13.53 -18.76 9.02
C TRP A 293 -12.01 -18.76 9.23
N ALA A 294 -11.55 -19.30 10.36
CA ALA A 294 -10.15 -19.29 10.79
C ALA A 294 -9.46 -20.65 10.66
N LYS A 295 -10.16 -21.73 10.30
CA LYS A 295 -9.62 -23.10 10.28
C LYS A 295 -8.39 -23.24 9.38
N ASP A 296 -8.40 -22.56 8.23
CA ASP A 296 -7.32 -22.63 7.23
C ASP A 296 -6.34 -21.44 7.34
N ARG A 297 -6.42 -20.64 8.40
CA ARG A 297 -5.52 -19.50 8.60
C ARG A 297 -4.16 -19.98 9.13
N PRO A 298 -3.03 -19.47 8.62
CA PRO A 298 -1.74 -19.69 9.23
C PRO A 298 -1.74 -19.24 10.70
N THR A 299 -0.95 -19.88 11.54
CA THR A 299 -0.77 -19.45 12.94
C THR A 299 0.42 -18.52 13.14
N GLU A 300 1.22 -18.34 12.09
CA GLU A 300 2.39 -17.48 12.07
C GLU A 300 2.47 -16.69 10.77
N SER A 301 3.17 -15.55 10.82
CA SER A 301 3.47 -14.77 9.62
C SER A 301 4.56 -15.47 8.82
N ASP A 302 4.61 -15.22 7.51
CA ASP A 302 5.69 -15.66 6.63
C ASP A 302 7.05 -15.26 7.24
N LEU A 303 8.00 -16.20 7.20
CA LEU A 303 9.35 -16.04 7.74
C LEU A 303 10.01 -14.73 7.26
N ARG A 304 9.78 -14.33 6.00
CA ARG A 304 10.36 -13.11 5.42
C ARG A 304 9.84 -11.82 6.05
N PHE A 305 8.71 -11.88 6.76
CA PHE A 305 8.10 -10.75 7.44
C PHE A 305 8.32 -10.76 8.94
N LEU A 306 8.89 -11.83 9.49
CA LEU A 306 9.24 -11.87 10.91
C LEU A 306 10.41 -10.89 11.18
N ILE A 307 10.30 -10.16 12.29
CA ILE A 307 11.34 -9.23 12.75
C ILE A 307 12.67 -9.95 13.01
N GLU A 308 12.61 -11.22 13.44
CA GLU A 308 13.80 -12.06 13.65
C GLU A 308 14.37 -12.60 12.34
N GLY A 309 13.51 -12.94 11.38
CA GLY A 309 13.90 -13.44 10.05
C GLY A 309 14.45 -12.38 9.09
N SER A 310 14.44 -11.11 9.51
CA SER A 310 14.95 -9.96 8.77
C SER A 310 16.25 -9.38 9.33
N LYS A 311 16.83 -10.05 10.34
CA LYS A 311 18.22 -9.80 10.74
C LYS A 311 19.14 -10.44 9.69
N PRO A 312 20.15 -9.71 9.18
CA PRO A 312 21.08 -10.23 8.18
C PRO A 312 21.89 -11.43 8.69
#